data_AF-A0A075GG99-F1
#
_entry.id   AF-A0A075GG99-F1
#
_cell.length_a   1.000
_cell.length_b   1.000
_cell.length_c   1.000
_cell.angle_alpha   90.00
_cell.angle_beta   90.00
_cell.angle_gamma   90.00
#
_symmetry.space_group_name_H-M   'P 1'
#
loop_
_entity.id
_entity.type
_entity.pdbx_description
1 polymer ?
#
loop_
_entity_poly.entity_id
_entity_poly.type
_entity_poly.pdbx_seq_one_letter_code
_entity_poly.pdbx_strand_id
1 'polypeptide(L)'
;MYALPTQKGTLWTNIGEQMIFNPFTPLGPLEHIVRRLVNYRRIRVPKGWGGHTRAWKQIRKALDSDNPDFALMAAWSILETEVKVNGSCSLRKPGAGRQSSVVDCTVDSLGLNNSEQKLLIKASKQRTDVAHSMDRKNGIVTWNTVNFVLRCAHQLHTL
;
A
#
# COMPACT_ATOMS: atom_id res chain seq x y z
N MET A 1 44.17 -35.62 50.11
CA MET A 1 43.75 -36.79 49.32
C MET A 1 42.35 -36.50 48.78
N TYR A 2 42.20 -36.72 47.47
CA TYR A 2 41.04 -36.58 46.56
C TYR A 2 39.71 -37.12 47.16
N ALA A 3 38.49 -36.66 46.83
CA ALA A 3 37.90 -36.46 45.50
C ALA A 3 36.65 -35.53 45.47
N LEU A 4 36.24 -35.22 44.24
CA LEU A 4 35.28 -34.25 43.67
C LEU A 4 33.77 -34.49 43.95
N PRO A 5 32.88 -33.53 43.56
CA PRO A 5 31.48 -33.41 43.99
C PRO A 5 30.48 -34.10 43.05
N THR A 6 29.29 -34.43 43.57
CA THR A 6 28.19 -34.98 42.77
C THR A 6 27.09 -33.94 42.57
N GLN A 7 26.95 -33.48 41.33
CA GLN A 7 25.82 -32.72 40.81
C GLN A 7 24.55 -33.58 40.75
N LYS A 8 23.42 -33.00 41.15
CA LYS A 8 22.07 -33.21 40.59
C LYS A 8 21.43 -31.83 40.66
N GLY A 9 21.14 -31.11 39.59
CA GLY A 9 20.48 -31.54 38.35
C GLY A 9 19.13 -30.83 38.32
N THR A 10 19.13 -29.52 38.06
CA THR A 10 17.90 -28.74 37.84
C THR A 10 17.95 -28.15 36.44
N LEU A 11 17.42 -28.89 35.48
CA LEU A 11 17.14 -28.43 34.13
C LEU A 11 15.85 -27.60 34.16
N TRP A 12 15.98 -26.28 34.23
CA TRP A 12 14.97 -25.35 33.73
C TRP A 12 15.49 -24.81 32.39
N THR A 13 15.25 -25.53 31.30
CA THR A 13 15.41 -24.96 29.96
C THR A 13 14.22 -24.06 29.68
N ASN A 14 14.43 -22.78 29.94
CA ASN A 14 13.50 -21.70 29.65
C ASN A 14 14.21 -20.76 28.67
N ILE A 15 14.19 -21.08 27.38
CA ILE A 15 14.54 -20.13 26.32
C ILE A 15 13.60 -20.41 25.14
N GLY A 16 12.37 -19.92 25.27
CA GLY A 16 11.60 -19.50 24.12
C GLY A 16 12.29 -18.27 23.54
N GLU A 17 13.27 -18.49 22.67
CA GLU A 17 13.92 -17.45 21.89
C GLU A 17 12.88 -16.92 20.89
N GLN A 18 12.02 -16.01 21.36
CA GLN A 18 11.32 -15.12 20.45
C GLN A 18 12.39 -14.32 19.75
N MET A 19 12.66 -14.65 18.49
CA MET A 19 13.43 -13.80 17.60
C MET A 19 12.76 -12.44 17.58
N ILE A 20 13.26 -11.52 18.40
CA ILE A 20 12.96 -10.10 18.28
C ILE A 20 13.55 -9.69 16.94
N PHE A 21 12.70 -9.67 15.91
CA PHE A 21 13.08 -9.20 14.58
C PHE A 21 13.47 -7.73 14.73
N ASN A 22 14.77 -7.46 14.82
CA ASN A 22 15.28 -6.11 14.96
C ASN A 22 15.14 -5.42 13.60
N PRO A 23 14.22 -4.45 13.43
CA PRO A 23 13.96 -3.83 12.13
C PRO A 23 15.12 -2.94 11.65
N PHE A 24 16.18 -2.80 12.45
CA PHE A 24 17.36 -1.98 12.18
C PHE A 24 18.60 -2.76 11.76
N THR A 25 18.50 -4.08 11.56
CA THR A 25 19.61 -4.84 10.98
C THR A 25 19.75 -4.46 9.50
N PRO A 26 20.89 -3.92 9.05
CA PRO A 26 21.07 -3.60 7.65
C PRO A 26 20.98 -4.89 6.83
N LEU A 27 20.00 -4.93 5.92
CA LEU A 27 19.76 -6.08 5.05
C LEU A 27 21.00 -6.39 4.22
N GLY A 28 21.35 -7.68 4.12
CA GLY A 28 22.44 -8.12 3.27
C GLY A 28 22.16 -7.83 1.78
N PRO A 29 23.19 -7.78 0.91
CA PRO A 29 23.01 -7.50 -0.52
C PRO A 29 22.00 -8.43 -1.21
N LEU A 30 21.96 -9.71 -0.82
CA LEU A 30 21.02 -10.69 -1.35
C LEU A 30 19.58 -10.43 -0.93
N GLU A 31 19.34 -10.06 0.34
CA GLU A 31 18.01 -9.71 0.82
C GLU A 31 17.47 -8.46 0.12
N HIS A 32 18.35 -7.49 -0.18
CA HIS A 32 17.97 -6.31 -0.96
C HIS A 32 17.55 -6.66 -2.39
N ILE A 33 18.25 -7.61 -3.03
CA ILE A 33 17.91 -8.11 -4.37
C ILE A 33 16.58 -8.88 -4.34
N VAL A 34 16.42 -9.80 -3.39
CA VAL A 34 15.18 -10.59 -3.24
C VAL A 34 13.99 -9.69 -2.93
N ARG A 35 14.15 -8.73 -2.01
CA ARG A 35 13.13 -7.72 -1.70
C ARG A 35 12.77 -6.89 -2.92
N ARG A 36 13.75 -6.45 -3.72
CA ARG A 36 13.49 -5.76 -4.99
C ARG A 36 12.69 -6.63 -5.95
N LEU A 37 13.04 -7.91 -6.11
CA LEU A 37 12.35 -8.83 -7.01
C LEU A 37 10.90 -9.08 -6.58
N VAL A 38 10.67 -9.32 -5.29
CA VAL A 38 9.33 -9.50 -4.71
C VAL A 38 8.51 -8.22 -4.87
N ASN A 39 9.09 -7.06 -4.55
CA ASN A 39 8.40 -5.78 -4.65
C ASN A 39 8.14 -5.39 -6.11
N TYR A 40 8.98 -5.81 -7.05
CA TYR A 40 8.78 -5.50 -8.48
C TYR A 40 7.50 -6.11 -9.05
N ARG A 41 7.06 -7.25 -8.51
CA ARG A 41 5.82 -7.96 -8.90
C ARG A 41 4.57 -7.48 -8.16
N ARG A 42 4.71 -6.57 -7.20
CA ARG A 42 3.56 -6.09 -6.41
C ARG A 42 2.62 -5.21 -7.22
N ILE A 43 3.11 -4.43 -8.17
CA ILE A 43 2.26 -3.59 -9.03
C ILE A 43 1.87 -4.38 -10.29
N ARG A 44 0.57 -4.53 -10.53
CA ARG A 44 0.03 -5.32 -11.65
C ARG A 44 -0.27 -4.53 -12.92
N VAL A 45 -0.29 -3.20 -12.83
CA VAL A 45 -0.45 -2.32 -14.00
C VAL A 45 0.90 -1.99 -14.64
N PRO A 46 0.94 -1.58 -15.92
CA PRO A 46 2.15 -1.02 -16.52
C PRO A 46 2.71 0.10 -15.63
N LYS A 47 4.03 0.29 -15.63
CA LYS A 47 4.69 1.32 -14.81
C LYS A 47 5.00 2.53 -15.67
N GLY A 48 4.78 3.74 -15.14
CA GLY A 48 5.22 4.98 -15.79
C GLY A 48 4.31 5.54 -16.90
N TRP A 49 3.10 5.01 -17.07
CA TRP A 49 2.12 5.54 -18.04
C TRP A 49 1.47 6.85 -17.55
N GLY A 50 0.73 7.51 -18.44
CA GLY A 50 -0.11 8.69 -18.15
C GLY A 50 0.65 9.96 -17.77
N GLY A 51 1.97 10.04 -17.98
CA GLY A 51 2.75 11.23 -17.65
C GLY A 51 2.92 11.50 -16.14
N HIS A 52 2.53 10.56 -15.27
CA HIS A 52 2.52 10.73 -13.79
C HIS A 52 3.89 10.59 -13.13
N THR A 53 4.92 11.22 -13.69
CA THR A 53 6.33 11.02 -13.29
C THR A 53 6.55 11.21 -11.79
N ARG A 54 5.91 12.22 -11.18
CA ARG A 54 6.03 12.50 -9.74
C ARG A 54 5.38 11.40 -8.89
N ALA A 55 4.16 10.98 -9.21
CA ALA A 55 3.45 9.95 -8.46
C ALA A 55 4.14 8.58 -8.62
N TRP A 56 4.63 8.25 -9.81
CA TRP A 56 5.41 7.03 -10.03
C TRP A 56 6.72 6.99 -9.25
N LYS A 57 7.41 8.13 -9.10
CA LYS A 57 8.58 8.23 -8.21
C LYS A 57 8.20 7.95 -6.76
N GLN A 58 7.03 8.42 -6.29
CA GLN A 58 6.54 8.14 -4.94
C GLN A 58 6.16 6.67 -4.76
N ILE A 59 5.47 6.06 -5.73
CA ILE A 59 5.15 4.62 -5.71
C ILE A 59 6.43 3.79 -5.65
N ARG A 60 7.48 4.17 -6.39
CA ARG A 60 8.78 3.49 -6.34
C ARG A 60 9.40 3.57 -4.94
N LYS A 61 9.44 4.76 -4.35
CA LYS A 61 9.92 4.92 -2.97
C LYS A 61 9.10 4.10 -1.97
N ALA A 62 7.78 4.04 -2.15
CA ALA A 62 6.88 3.27 -1.32
C ALA A 62 7.12 1.75 -1.46
N LEU A 63 7.41 1.26 -2.67
CA LEU A 63 7.82 -0.12 -2.91
C LEU A 63 9.18 -0.40 -2.28
N ASP A 64 10.13 0.53 -2.41
CA ASP A 64 11.44 0.39 -1.82
C ASP A 64 11.36 0.33 -0.30
N SER A 65 10.42 1.03 0.35
CA SER A 65 10.24 1.05 1.81
C SER A 65 9.16 0.11 2.35
N ASP A 66 8.52 -0.71 1.50
CA ASP A 66 7.33 -1.50 1.83
C ASP A 66 6.23 -0.71 2.57
N ASN A 67 5.87 0.46 2.04
CA ASN A 67 4.89 1.35 2.65
C ASN A 67 3.64 1.48 1.76
N PRO A 68 2.62 0.62 1.93
CA PRO A 68 1.40 0.67 1.13
C PRO A 68 0.56 1.93 1.39
N ASP A 69 0.65 2.55 2.57
CA ASP A 69 -0.05 3.81 2.88
C ASP A 69 0.46 4.95 1.96
N PHE A 70 1.79 5.08 1.85
CA PHE A 70 2.42 6.06 0.98
C PHE A 70 2.15 5.76 -0.50
N ALA A 71 2.14 4.48 -0.88
CA ALA A 71 1.78 4.06 -2.23
C ALA A 71 0.32 4.39 -2.56
N LEU A 72 -0.61 4.23 -1.62
CA LEU A 72 -2.02 4.56 -1.81
C LEU A 72 -2.23 6.05 -2.05
N MET A 73 -1.53 6.92 -1.31
CA MET A 73 -1.59 8.37 -1.53
C MET A 73 -1.16 8.73 -2.96
N ALA A 74 -0.07 8.12 -3.45
CA ALA A 74 0.42 8.35 -4.80
C ALA A 74 -0.53 7.75 -5.86
N ALA A 75 -1.00 6.51 -5.68
CA ALA A 75 -1.95 5.86 -6.58
C ALA A 75 -3.26 6.66 -6.71
N TRP A 76 -3.77 7.20 -5.60
CA TRP A 76 -4.97 8.02 -5.59
C TRP A 76 -4.76 9.34 -6.37
N SER A 77 -3.57 9.93 -6.30
CA SER A 77 -3.26 11.14 -7.09
C SER A 77 -3.26 10.87 -8.60
N ILE A 78 -2.84 9.66 -9.02
CA ILE A 78 -2.93 9.21 -10.41
C ILE A 78 -4.40 9.07 -10.80
N LEU A 79 -5.19 8.36 -10.00
CA LEU A 79 -6.63 8.18 -10.25
C LEU A 79 -7.35 9.53 -10.39
N GLU A 80 -7.11 10.46 -9.47
CA GLU A 80 -7.73 11.79 -9.50
C GLU A 80 -7.34 12.57 -10.77
N THR A 81 -6.12 12.38 -11.26
CA THR A 81 -5.67 13.03 -12.51
C THR A 81 -6.36 12.41 -13.72
N GLU A 82 -6.45 11.08 -13.78
CA GLU A 82 -7.13 10.39 -14.89
C GLU A 82 -8.63 10.71 -14.92
N VAL A 83 -9.30 10.80 -13.77
CA VAL A 83 -10.71 11.24 -13.73
C VAL A 83 -10.88 12.66 -14.28
N LYS A 84 -9.95 13.58 -14.02
CA LYS A 84 -10.00 14.94 -14.58
C LYS A 84 -9.77 14.96 -16.08
N VAL A 85 -8.85 14.13 -16.57
CA VAL A 85 -8.45 14.10 -17.98
C VAL A 85 -9.54 13.45 -18.83
N ASN A 86 -10.14 12.37 -18.35
CA ASN A 86 -11.19 11.65 -19.08
C ASN A 86 -12.46 12.52 -19.26
N GLY A 87 -12.70 13.47 -18.36
CA GLY A 87 -13.74 14.50 -18.57
C GLY A 87 -15.18 13.98 -18.50
N SER A 88 -15.36 12.71 -18.15
CA SER A 88 -16.67 12.05 -17.98
C SER A 88 -17.52 12.65 -16.85
N CYS A 89 -16.93 13.44 -15.96
CA CYS A 89 -17.64 14.14 -14.90
C CYS A 89 -16.86 15.38 -14.41
N SER A 90 -17.55 16.29 -13.72
CA SER A 90 -16.91 17.43 -13.03
C SER A 90 -16.57 17.07 -11.58
N LEU A 91 -15.28 17.06 -11.23
CA LEU A 91 -14.84 16.85 -9.86
C LEU A 91 -15.23 18.04 -8.96
N ARG A 92 -15.75 17.72 -7.78
CA ARG A 92 -16.09 18.74 -6.78
C ARG A 92 -14.84 19.47 -6.27
N LYS A 93 -15.06 20.69 -5.77
CA LYS A 93 -14.00 21.49 -5.14
C LYS A 93 -13.41 20.76 -3.92
N PRO A 94 -12.13 20.98 -3.58
CA PRO A 94 -11.55 20.49 -2.33
C PRO A 94 -12.44 20.88 -1.12
N GLY A 95 -12.63 19.96 -0.17
CA GLY A 95 -13.52 20.16 0.98
C GLY A 95 -15.02 19.94 0.70
N ALA A 96 -15.48 20.05 -0.55
CA ALA A 96 -16.89 19.86 -0.92
C ALA A 96 -17.24 18.41 -1.32
N GLY A 97 -16.58 17.42 -0.70
CA GLY A 97 -16.76 16.01 -1.06
C GLY A 97 -16.03 15.58 -2.34
N ARG A 98 -14.87 16.19 -2.64
CA ARG A 98 -14.02 15.83 -3.79
C ARG A 98 -13.72 14.33 -3.86
N GLN A 99 -13.43 13.71 -2.71
CA GLN A 99 -13.13 12.29 -2.64
C GLN A 99 -14.30 11.42 -3.09
N SER A 100 -15.52 11.76 -2.65
CA SER A 100 -16.76 11.12 -3.12
C SER A 100 -16.95 11.31 -4.61
N SER A 101 -16.75 12.52 -5.14
CA SER A 101 -16.86 12.73 -6.60
C SER A 101 -15.85 11.91 -7.39
N VAL A 102 -14.61 11.73 -6.93
CA VAL A 102 -13.64 10.84 -7.61
C VAL A 102 -14.17 9.41 -7.67
N VAL A 103 -14.76 8.92 -6.57
CA VAL A 103 -15.35 7.58 -6.52
C VAL A 103 -16.52 7.47 -7.50
N ASP A 104 -17.49 8.37 -7.40
CA ASP A 104 -18.71 8.36 -8.23
C ASP A 104 -18.34 8.37 -9.72
N CYS A 105 -17.48 9.30 -10.12
CA CYS A 105 -17.02 9.39 -11.50
C CYS A 105 -16.28 8.15 -12.00
N THR A 106 -15.45 7.55 -11.14
CA THR A 106 -14.72 6.33 -11.50
C THR A 106 -15.70 5.17 -11.68
N VAL A 107 -16.71 5.06 -10.81
CA VAL A 107 -17.75 4.02 -10.88
C VAL A 107 -18.55 4.17 -12.15
N ASP A 108 -19.01 5.38 -12.45
CA ASP A 108 -19.83 5.67 -13.63
C ASP A 108 -19.05 5.43 -14.92
N SER A 109 -17.80 5.91 -15.00
CA SER A 109 -16.98 5.79 -16.21
C SER A 109 -16.56 4.36 -16.52
N LEU A 110 -16.28 3.55 -15.48
CA LEU A 110 -15.80 2.18 -15.65
C LEU A 110 -16.91 1.13 -15.55
N GLY A 111 -18.14 1.52 -15.21
CA GLY A 111 -19.23 0.60 -14.95
C GLY A 111 -18.93 -0.39 -13.81
N LEU A 112 -18.29 0.09 -12.73
CA LEU A 112 -17.88 -0.78 -11.62
C LEU A 112 -19.09 -1.42 -10.94
N ASN A 113 -18.99 -2.71 -10.62
CA ASN A 113 -20.04 -3.39 -9.88
C ASN A 113 -20.06 -2.98 -8.39
N ASN A 114 -21.12 -3.36 -7.67
CA ASN A 114 -21.30 -3.03 -6.25
C ASN A 114 -20.11 -3.46 -5.34
N SER A 115 -19.43 -4.56 -5.66
CA SER A 115 -18.27 -5.01 -4.88
C SER A 115 -17.06 -4.12 -5.12
N GLU A 116 -16.79 -3.79 -6.39
CA GLU A 116 -15.71 -2.90 -6.79
C GLU A 116 -15.93 -1.47 -6.30
N GLN A 117 -17.17 -0.97 -6.36
CA GLN A 117 -17.54 0.31 -5.78
C GLN A 117 -17.26 0.34 -4.27
N LYS A 118 -17.64 -0.71 -3.53
CA LYS A 118 -17.33 -0.82 -2.08
C LYS A 118 -15.82 -0.81 -1.82
N LEU A 119 -15.04 -1.48 -2.66
CA LEU A 119 -13.57 -1.47 -2.56
C LEU A 119 -13.00 -0.07 -2.82
N LEU A 120 -13.53 0.66 -3.81
CA LEU A 120 -13.09 2.02 -4.11
C LEU A 120 -13.45 3.01 -3.00
N ILE A 121 -14.67 2.91 -2.46
CA ILE A 121 -15.11 3.69 -1.29
C ILE A 121 -14.20 3.40 -0.10
N LYS A 122 -13.89 2.13 0.17
CA LYS A 122 -12.97 1.74 1.24
C LYS A 122 -11.58 2.34 1.02
N ALA A 123 -11.04 2.24 -0.19
CA ALA A 123 -9.74 2.84 -0.54
C ALA A 123 -9.74 4.37 -0.33
N SER A 124 -10.84 5.05 -0.69
CA SER A 124 -11.04 6.48 -0.48
C SER A 124 -11.00 6.86 1.01
N LYS A 125 -11.68 6.07 1.86
CA LYS A 125 -11.67 6.26 3.31
C LYS A 125 -10.29 5.99 3.91
N GLN A 126 -9.64 4.90 3.51
CA GLN A 126 -8.28 4.57 3.94
C GLN A 126 -7.27 5.66 3.56
N ARG A 127 -7.38 6.23 2.35
CA ARG A 127 -6.57 7.38 1.93
C ARG A 127 -6.78 8.59 2.85
N THR A 128 -8.02 8.83 3.27
CA THR A 128 -8.35 9.92 4.20
C THR A 128 -7.75 9.68 5.58
N ASP A 129 -7.84 8.46 6.11
CA ASP A 129 -7.21 8.08 7.39
C ASP A 129 -5.69 8.32 7.33
N VAL A 130 -5.02 7.86 6.26
CA VAL A 130 -3.58 8.05 6.05
C VAL A 130 -3.21 9.53 5.96
N ALA A 131 -3.97 10.32 5.20
CA ALA A 131 -3.71 11.75 5.00
C ALA A 131 -3.83 12.58 6.29
N HIS A 132 -4.71 12.18 7.21
CA HIS A 132 -4.94 12.85 8.48
C HIS A 132 -4.27 12.17 9.67
N SER A 133 -3.45 11.13 9.43
CA SER A 133 -2.82 10.32 10.47
C SER A 133 -3.82 9.85 11.54
N MET A 134 -5.04 9.52 11.12
CA MET A 134 -6.07 9.01 12.02
C MET A 134 -5.78 7.55 12.39
N ASP A 135 -6.30 7.12 13.54
CA ASP A 135 -6.42 5.70 13.86
C ASP A 135 -7.05 4.98 12.67
N ARG A 136 -6.47 3.83 12.26
CA ARG A 136 -6.82 3.08 11.04
C ARG A 136 -8.22 2.45 11.12
N LYS A 137 -9.26 3.26 11.32
CA LYS A 137 -10.67 2.88 11.49
C LYS A 137 -11.19 2.14 10.27
N ASN A 138 -10.68 2.46 9.08
CA ASN A 138 -11.04 1.79 7.83
C ASN A 138 -10.10 0.62 7.47
N GLY A 139 -9.28 0.17 8.43
CA GLY A 139 -8.36 -0.95 8.30
C GLY A 139 -7.02 -0.58 7.66
N ILE A 140 -6.09 -1.53 7.69
CA ILE A 140 -4.73 -1.37 7.14
C ILE A 140 -4.79 -1.29 5.60
N VAL A 141 -4.00 -0.40 5.01
CA VAL A 141 -3.82 -0.35 3.55
C VAL A 141 -2.98 -1.52 3.12
N THR A 142 -3.44 -2.24 2.10
CA THR A 142 -2.70 -3.36 1.52
C THR A 142 -2.27 -3.03 0.10
N TRP A 143 -1.25 -3.74 -0.41
CA TRP A 143 -0.86 -3.65 -1.82
C TRP A 143 -1.99 -4.06 -2.77
N ASN A 144 -2.95 -4.88 -2.33
CA ASN A 144 -4.15 -5.18 -3.12
C ASN A 144 -5.03 -3.94 -3.28
N THR A 145 -5.21 -3.13 -2.22
CA THR A 145 -5.92 -1.85 -2.32
C THR A 145 -5.20 -0.90 -3.29
N VAL A 146 -3.88 -0.78 -3.19
CA VAL A 146 -3.07 0.05 -4.09
C VAL A 146 -3.24 -0.40 -5.54
N ASN A 147 -3.13 -1.70 -5.81
CA ASN A 147 -3.31 -2.26 -7.16
C ASN A 147 -4.70 -2.01 -7.71
N PHE A 148 -5.74 -2.14 -6.88
CA PHE A 148 -7.10 -1.90 -7.30
C PHE A 148 -7.28 -0.44 -7.76
N VAL A 149 -6.80 0.53 -6.97
CA VAL A 149 -6.83 1.96 -7.34
C VAL A 149 -6.03 2.23 -8.62
N LEU A 150 -4.83 1.66 -8.75
CA LEU A 150 -4.02 1.81 -9.95
C LEU A 150 -4.67 1.16 -11.18
N ARG A 151 -5.37 0.05 -11.02
CA ARG A 151 -6.12 -0.61 -12.10
C ARG A 151 -7.25 0.30 -12.59
N CYS A 152 -8.05 0.85 -11.68
CA CYS A 152 -9.11 1.81 -12.05
C CYS A 152 -8.52 3.01 -12.79
N ALA A 153 -7.43 3.58 -12.29
CA ALA A 153 -6.77 4.71 -12.95
C ALA A 153 -6.26 4.34 -14.36
N HIS A 154 -5.63 3.16 -14.51
CA HIS A 154 -5.16 2.70 -15.82
C HIS A 154 -6.31 2.44 -16.78
N GLN A 155 -7.42 1.88 -16.32
CA GLN A 155 -8.60 1.66 -17.17
C GLN A 155 -9.15 2.99 -17.67
N LEU A 156 -9.27 4.00 -16.80
CA LEU A 156 -9.68 5.36 -17.20
C LEU A 156 -8.74 6.00 -18.21
N HIS A 157 -7.43 5.73 -18.11
CA HIS A 157 -6.42 6.23 -19.05
C HIS A 157 -6.57 5.63 -20.46
N THR A 158 -7.09 4.41 -20.53
CA THR A 158 -7.25 3.65 -21.79
C THR A 158 -8.65 3.75 -22.41
N LEU A 159 -9.58 4.44 -21.74
CA LEU A 159 -10.89 4.79 -22.31
C LEU A 159 -10.72 5.91 -23.34
#